data_AF-A0A368KT51-F1
#
_entry.id   AF-A0A368KT51-F1
#
_cell.length_a   1.000
_cell.length_b   1.000
_cell.length_c   1.000
_cell.angle_alpha   90.00
_cell.angle_beta   90.00
_cell.angle_gamma   90.00
#
_symmetry.space_group_name_H-M   'P 1'
#
loop_
_entity.id
_entity.type
_entity.pdbx_description
1 polymer ?
#
loop_
_entity_poly.entity_id
_entity_poly.type
_entity_poly.pdbx_seq_one_letter_code
_entity_poly.pdbx_strand_id
1 'polypeptide(L)' 'MSTMNQPATTTPFVDRRSPRKQGESPVFERRQFTNSHEDLSPGAQQLALAIDEYKLRNRRRFITYEEMYEIITGLGYTKR' A
#
# COMPACT_ATOMS: atom_id res chain seq x y z
N MET A 1 4.68 -52.03 -32.98
CA MET A 1 5.10 -50.79 -32.30
C MET A 1 4.20 -49.68 -32.81
N SER A 2 3.23 -49.21 -32.02
CA SER A 2 2.26 -48.18 -32.41
C SER A 2 2.70 -46.82 -31.87
N THR A 3 2.95 -45.87 -32.76
CA THR A 3 3.29 -44.48 -32.45
C THR A 3 2.01 -43.69 -32.13
N MET A 4 1.91 -43.16 -30.91
CA MET A 4 0.88 -42.18 -30.54
C MET A 4 1.23 -40.81 -31.12
N ASN A 5 0.36 -40.27 -31.96
CA ASN A 5 0.44 -38.90 -32.47
C ASN A 5 -0.36 -37.98 -31.52
N GLN A 6 0.31 -37.15 -30.72
CA GLN A 6 -0.36 -36.12 -29.91
C GLN A 6 -0.50 -34.83 -30.74
N PRO A 7 -1.70 -34.21 -30.81
CA PRO A 7 -1.82 -32.88 -31.41
C PRO A 7 -1.24 -31.85 -30.45
N ALA A 8 -0.15 -31.19 -30.86
CA ALA A 8 0.40 -30.03 -30.17
C ALA A 8 -0.64 -28.89 -30.17
N THR A 9 -1.24 -28.61 -29.02
CA THR A 9 -2.10 -27.44 -28.84
C THR A 9 -1.23 -26.18 -28.87
N THR A 10 -1.16 -25.56 -30.05
CA THR A 10 -0.47 -24.28 -30.24
C THR A 10 -1.29 -23.19 -29.55
N THR A 11 -0.86 -22.75 -28.37
CA THR A 11 -1.40 -21.53 -27.77
C THR A 11 -0.91 -20.34 -28.61
N PRO A 12 -1.80 -19.43 -29.05
CA PRO A 12 -1.39 -18.29 -29.86
C PRO A 12 -0.50 -17.35 -29.05
N PHE A 13 0.53 -16.81 -29.69
CA PHE A 13 1.43 -15.82 -29.09
C PHE A 13 0.65 -14.57 -28.68
N VAL A 14 0.65 -14.26 -27.38
CA VAL A 14 -0.01 -13.07 -26.84
C VAL A 14 0.99 -11.92 -26.80
N ASP A 15 0.81 -10.92 -27.66
CA ASP A 15 1.60 -9.70 -27.63
C ASP A 15 1.19 -8.79 -26.46
N ARG A 16 2.05 -8.75 -25.45
CA ARG A 16 1.89 -7.96 -24.22
C ARG A 16 2.18 -6.47 -24.39
N ARG A 17 2.63 -6.03 -25.57
CA ARG A 17 2.91 -4.62 -25.87
C ARG A 17 1.74 -3.89 -26.53
N SER A 18 0.61 -4.58 -26.69
CA SER A 18 -0.60 -3.97 -27.23
C SER A 18 -1.04 -2.79 -26.32
N PRO A 19 -1.27 -1.59 -26.90
CA PRO A 19 -1.73 -0.46 -26.12
C PRO A 19 -3.08 -0.79 -25.49
N ARG A 20 -3.19 -0.47 -24.21
CA ARG A 20 -4.37 -0.72 -23.38
C ARG A 20 -5.64 -0.26 -24.11
N LYS A 21 -6.64 -1.15 -24.23
CA LYS A 21 -7.93 -0.79 -24.85
C LYS A 21 -8.59 0.33 -24.04
N GLN A 22 -9.05 1.39 -24.70
CA GLN A 22 -9.87 2.43 -24.07
C GLN A 22 -11.11 1.77 -23.46
N GLY A 23 -11.26 1.85 -22.14
CA GLY A 23 -12.35 1.20 -21.40
C GLY A 23 -11.92 0.10 -20.42
N GLU A 24 -10.64 -0.24 -20.36
CA GLU A 24 -10.14 -1.13 -19.31
C GLU A 24 -10.14 -0.37 -17.97
N SER A 25 -11.02 -0.76 -17.03
CA SER A 25 -11.13 -0.19 -15.68
C SER A 25 -9.76 -0.04 -15.04
N PRO A 26 -9.43 1.09 -14.37
CA PRO A 26 -8.10 1.31 -13.80
C PRO A 26 -7.68 0.06 -13.02
N VAL A 27 -6.55 -0.51 -13.40
CA VAL A 27 -5.94 -1.65 -12.72
C VAL A 27 -5.87 -1.26 -11.26
N PHE A 28 -6.64 -1.98 -10.43
CA PHE A 28 -6.75 -1.83 -8.98
C PHE A 28 -5.49 -1.18 -8.40
N GLU A 29 -5.69 -0.09 -7.67
CA GLU A 29 -4.61 0.62 -7.01
C GLU A 29 -3.75 -0.38 -6.23
N ARG A 30 -2.51 -0.58 -6.70
CA ARG A 30 -1.56 -1.56 -6.14
C ARG A 30 -0.95 -1.08 -4.82
N ARG A 31 -1.71 -0.33 -4.03
CA ARG A 31 -1.37 0.03 -2.66
C ARG A 31 -2.28 -0.76 -1.75
N GLN A 32 -1.87 -1.99 -1.46
CA GLN A 32 -2.53 -2.84 -0.46
C GLN A 32 -2.50 -2.23 0.95
N PHE A 33 -1.63 -1.24 1.16
CA PHE A 33 -1.56 -0.42 2.36
C PHE A 33 -1.78 1.04 2.00
N THR A 34 -2.95 1.36 1.44
CA THR A 34 -3.45 2.73 1.53
C THR A 34 -3.57 3.05 3.03
N ASN A 35 -3.06 4.21 3.45
CA ASN A 35 -3.15 4.69 4.82
C ASN A 35 -4.61 5.02 5.16
N SER A 36 -5.46 4.00 5.27
CA SER A 36 -6.83 4.16 5.72
C SER A 36 -6.79 4.31 7.22
N HIS A 37 -6.80 5.57 7.68
CA HIS A 37 -6.98 5.87 9.11
C HIS A 37 -8.43 5.62 9.58
N GLU A 38 -9.30 5.11 8.70
CA GLU A 38 -10.75 4.95 8.92
C GLU A 38 -11.11 3.83 9.90
N ASP A 39 -10.34 2.74 9.95
CA ASP A 39 -10.60 1.59 10.84
C ASP A 39 -9.84 1.65 12.17
N LEU A 40 -9.14 2.76 12.45
CA LEU A 40 -8.38 2.94 13.68
C LEU A 40 -9.29 3.34 14.84
N SER A 41 -8.92 2.93 16.06
CA SER A 41 -9.54 3.50 17.25
C SER A 41 -9.32 5.03 17.28
N PRO A 42 -10.22 5.83 17.90
CA PRO A 42 -10.11 7.28 17.89
C PRO A 42 -8.75 7.81 18.38
N GLY A 43 -8.17 7.17 19.41
CA GLY A 43 -6.84 7.54 19.91
C GLY A 43 -5.72 7.19 18.93
N ALA A 44 -5.81 6.05 18.26
CA ALA A 44 -4.84 5.67 17.25
C ALA A 44 -4.93 6.57 16.00
N GLN A 45 -6.13 6.99 15.61
CA GLN A 45 -6.34 7.95 14.52
C GLN A 45 -5.72 9.31 14.84
N GLN A 46 -5.93 9.82 16.06
CA GLN A 46 -5.32 11.07 16.51
C GLN A 46 -3.79 11.00 16.49
N LEU A 47 -3.22 9.89 16.99
CA LEU A 47 -1.77 9.67 16.97
C LEU A 47 -1.23 9.61 15.54
N ALA A 48 -1.93 8.92 14.64
CA ALA A 48 -1.50 8.79 13.25
C ALA A 48 -1.48 10.14 12.53
N LEU A 49 -2.50 10.98 12.74
CA LEU A 49 -2.54 12.34 12.20
C LEU A 49 -1.40 13.22 12.74
N ALA A 50 -1.11 13.13 14.04
CA ALA A 50 -0.01 13.88 14.65
C ALA A 50 1.36 13.45 14.09
N ILE A 51 1.55 12.15 13.84
CA ILE A 51 2.77 11.63 13.20
C ILE A 51 2.89 12.13 11.76
N ASP A 52 1.81 12.10 10.98
CA ASP A 52 1.83 12.56 9.59
C ASP A 52 2.13 14.06 9.50
N GLU A 53 1.56 14.86 10.41
CA GLU A 53 1.86 16.29 10.51
C GLU A 53 3.33 16.54 10.91
N TYR A 54 3.85 15.78 11.88
CA TYR A 54 5.25 15.86 12.30
C TYR A 54 6.21 15.54 11.14
N LYS A 55 5.94 14.47 10.39
CA LYS A 55 6.72 14.09 9.20
C LYS A 55 6.71 15.19 8.14
N LEU A 56 5.56 15.81 7.90
CA LEU A 56 5.42 16.88 6.91
C LEU A 56 6.22 18.12 7.30
N ARG A 57 6.11 18.55 8.57
CA ARG A 57 6.84 19.70 9.11
C ARG A 57 8.35 19.50 9.05
N ASN A 58 8.82 18.31 9.41
CA ASN A 58 10.25 18.01 9.47
C ASN A 58 10.84 17.49 8.16
N ARG A 59 10.01 17.31 7.12
CA ARG A 59 10.38 16.79 5.79
C ARG A 59 11.13 15.47 5.86
N ARG A 60 10.75 14.60 6.79
CA ARG A 60 11.38 13.29 7.02
C ARG A 60 10.44 12.16 6.65
N ARG A 61 11.03 11.07 6.12
CA ARG A 61 10.29 9.86 5.76
C ARG A 61 10.00 8.95 6.96
N PHE A 62 10.86 8.99 7.98
CA PHE A 62 10.80 8.16 9.17
C PHE A 62 10.93 9.02 10.42
N ILE A 63 10.34 8.57 11.53
CA ILE A 63 10.47 9.18 12.86
C ILE A 63 11.40 8.33 13.72
N THR A 64 12.17 8.97 14.61
CA THR A 64 12.96 8.28 15.64
C THR A 64 12.09 7.97 16.86
N TYR A 65 12.61 7.13 17.78
CA TYR A 65 11.88 6.81 19.02
C TYR A 65 11.67 8.02 19.92
N GLU A 66 12.64 8.93 19.99
CA GLU A 66 12.52 10.19 20.74
C GLU A 66 11.41 11.08 20.15
N GLU A 67 11.39 11.23 18.83
CA GLU A 67 10.36 12.01 18.15
C GLU A 67 8.97 11.39 18.36
N MET A 68 8.87 10.05 18.37
CA MET A 68 7.62 9.36 18.69
C MET A 68 7.19 9.58 20.14
N TYR A 69 8.13 9.60 21.07
CA TYR A 69 7.88 9.90 22.49
C TYR A 69 7.39 11.34 22.68
N GLU A 70 8.00 12.32 22.02
CA GLU A 70 7.56 13.72 22.02
C GLU A 70 6.13 13.87 21.51
N ILE A 71 5.76 13.18 20.42
CA ILE A 71 4.40 13.22 19.87
C ILE A 71 3.40 12.63 20.86
N ILE A 72 3.70 11.46 21.43
CA ILE A 72 2.82 10.75 22.37
C ILE A 72 2.60 11.59 23.63
N THR A 73 3.67 12.15 24.20
CA THR A 73 3.60 13.00 25.40
C THR A 73 2.93 14.34 25.12
N GLY A 74 3.15 14.95 23.95
CA GLY A 74 2.48 16.18 23.52
C GLY A 74 0.96 16.02 23.32
N LEU A 75 0.50 14.83 22.95
CA LEU A 75 -0.93 14.47 22.90
C LEU A 75 -1.52 14.16 24.29
N GLY A 76 -0.70 14.11 25.35
CA GLY A 76 -1.13 13.82 26.71
C GLY A 76 -1.32 12.33 27.02
N TYR A 77 -0.83 11.43 26.16
CA TYR A 77 -0.84 10.00 26.48
C TYR A 77 0.22 9.69 27.53
N THR A 78 -0.22 9.05 28.61
CA THR A 78 0.65 8.62 29.71
C THR A 78 0.55 7.12 29.90
N LYS A 79 1.68 6.47 30.17
CA LYS A 79 1.66 5.08 30.64
C LYS A 79 0.88 5.03 31.98
N ARG A 80 -0.18 4.24 32.02
CA ARG A 80 -0.90 3.92 33.25
C ARG A 80 -0.24 2.75 33.98
#